data_AF-A0A4U5LRM4-F1
#
_entry.id   AF-A0A4U5LRM4-F1
#
_cell.length_a   1.000
_cell.length_b   1.000
_cell.length_c   1.000
_cell.angle_alpha   90.00
_cell.angle_beta   90.00
_cell.angle_gamma   90.00
#
_symmetry.space_group_name_H-M   'P 1'
#
loop_
_entity.id
_entity.type
_entity.pdbx_description
1 polymer ?
#
loop_
_entity_poly.entity_id
_entity_poly.type
_entity_poly.pdbx_seq_one_letter_code
_entity_poly.pdbx_strand_id
1 'polypeptide(L)'
;MHRFNRNVAREDVALLDTCVPRRKLAAVVNAAYYLEMPDLTDTLIKYTANNLEGKAAAEMAKWLEIPLKSNQKKKEAEDGSEGSSAEKRERN
;
A
#
# COMPACT_ATOMS: atom_id res chain seq x y z
N MET A 1 12.91 -16.44 -14.95
CA MET A 1 11.95 -15.76 -14.05
C MET A 1 12.36 -16.07 -12.61
N HIS A 2 12.79 -15.07 -11.85
CA HIS A 2 13.09 -15.23 -10.42
C HIS A 2 11.74 -15.13 -9.68
N ARG A 3 11.22 -16.24 -9.14
CA ARG A 3 10.02 -16.22 -8.32
C ARG A 3 10.38 -15.55 -7.00
N PHE A 4 9.72 -14.45 -6.67
CA PHE A 4 9.83 -13.82 -5.35
C PHE A 4 9.51 -14.87 -4.28
N ASN A 5 10.43 -15.14 -3.37
CA ASN A 5 10.19 -16.06 -2.26
C ASN A 5 9.16 -15.43 -1.33
N ARG A 6 8.04 -16.10 -1.08
CA ARG A 6 6.94 -15.57 -0.23
C ARG A 6 6.71 -16.37 1.04
N ASN A 7 7.70 -17.15 1.44
CA ASN A 7 7.60 -17.89 2.68
C ASN A 7 7.56 -16.92 3.85
N VAL A 8 6.54 -17.08 4.68
CA VAL A 8 6.33 -16.37 5.96
C VAL A 8 6.13 -17.45 7.01
N ALA A 9 6.72 -17.29 8.20
CA ALA A 9 6.55 -18.26 9.27
C ALA A 9 5.08 -18.33 9.70
N ARG A 10 4.63 -19.49 10.16
CA ARG A 10 3.21 -19.68 10.54
C ARG A 10 2.84 -18.81 11.74
N GLU A 11 3.80 -18.61 12.63
CA GLU A 11 3.70 -17.78 13.82
C GLU A 11 3.52 -16.32 13.45
N ASP A 12 4.27 -15.83 12.45
CA ASP A 12 4.13 -14.48 11.92
C ASP A 12 2.78 -14.29 11.24
N VAL A 13 2.31 -15.26 10.45
CA VAL A 13 0.96 -15.22 9.86
C VAL A 13 -0.09 -15.11 10.96
N ALA A 14 -0.01 -15.96 11.98
CA ALA A 14 -0.96 -15.96 13.10
C ALA A 14 -0.94 -14.62 13.85
N LEU A 15 0.23 -14.04 14.09
CA LEU A 15 0.38 -12.73 14.71
C LEU A 15 -0.24 -11.63 13.85
N LEU A 16 0.09 -11.58 12.56
CA LEU A 16 -0.37 -10.53 11.63
C LEU A 16 -1.87 -10.64 11.33
N ASP A 17 -2.47 -11.83 11.41
CA ASP A 17 -3.91 -12.03 11.32
C ASP A 17 -4.67 -11.37 12.48
N THR A 18 -4.04 -11.17 13.64
CA THR A 18 -4.65 -10.45 14.76
C THR A 18 -4.74 -8.94 14.55
N CYS A 19 -4.12 -8.40 13.50
CA CYS A 19 -4.10 -6.96 13.19
C CYS A 19 -5.43 -6.49 12.56
N VAL A 20 -6.50 -6.59 13.35
CA VAL A 20 -7.84 -6.08 13.06
C VAL A 20 -8.17 -4.88 13.95
N PRO A 21 -8.74 -3.78 13.41
CA PRO A 21 -8.99 -3.50 12.00
C PRO A 21 -7.68 -3.36 11.18
N ARG A 22 -7.77 -3.52 9.86
CA ARG A 22 -6.59 -3.60 8.97
C ARG A 22 -5.75 -2.33 8.90
N ARG A 23 -6.31 -1.19 9.35
CA ARG A 23 -5.52 0.02 9.66
C ARG A 23 -4.38 -0.22 10.66
N LYS A 24 -4.50 -1.20 11.58
CA LYS A 24 -3.41 -1.59 12.50
C LYS A 24 -2.25 -2.21 11.74
N LEU A 25 -2.53 -3.09 10.78
CA LEU A 25 -1.49 -3.67 9.93
C LEU A 25 -0.76 -2.57 9.15
N ALA A 26 -1.48 -1.60 8.60
CA ALA A 26 -0.87 -0.44 7.94
C ALA A 26 0.03 0.38 8.88
N ALA A 27 -0.38 0.57 10.15
CA ALA A 27 0.46 1.22 11.15
C ALA A 27 1.74 0.44 11.46
N VAL A 28 1.66 -0.89 11.54
CA VAL A 28 2.84 -1.77 11.73
C VAL A 28 3.79 -1.67 10.53
N VAL A 29 3.26 -1.66 9.31
CA VAL A 29 4.05 -1.42 8.09
C VAL A 29 4.77 -0.08 8.16
N ASN A 30 4.05 1.00 8.46
CA ASN A 30 4.65 2.34 8.57
C ASN A 30 5.73 2.40 9.65
N ALA A 31 5.49 1.77 10.81
CA ALA A 31 6.47 1.70 11.89
C ALA A 31 7.72 0.90 11.48
N ALA A 32 7.56 -0.21 10.75
CA ALA A 32 8.68 -1.02 10.26
C ALA A 32 9.56 -0.26 9.28
N TYR A 33 8.95 0.50 8.36
CA TYR A 33 9.68 1.40 7.47
C TYR A 33 10.37 2.53 8.22
N TYR A 34 9.67 3.18 9.16
CA TYR A 34 10.21 4.30 9.93
C TYR A 34 11.40 3.90 10.81
N LEU A 35 11.34 2.72 11.42
CA LEU A 35 12.40 2.18 12.28
C LEU A 35 13.49 1.43 11.48
N GLU A 36 13.42 1.46 10.15
CA GLU A 36 14.37 0.78 9.26
C GLU A 36 14.57 -0.70 9.63
N MET A 37 13.46 -1.43 9.80
CA MET A 37 13.48 -2.86 10.09
C MET A 37 13.24 -3.66 8.80
N PRO A 38 14.28 -3.96 8.00
CA PRO A 38 14.12 -4.59 6.68
C PRO A 38 13.53 -5.99 6.76
N ASP A 39 13.93 -6.80 7.76
CA ASP A 39 13.43 -8.18 7.92
C ASP A 39 11.93 -8.21 8.20
N LEU A 40 11.45 -7.29 9.05
CA LEU A 40 10.02 -7.16 9.34
C LEU A 40 9.28 -6.61 8.12
N THR A 41 9.85 -5.63 7.43
CA THR A 41 9.27 -5.04 6.21
C THR A 41 9.08 -6.11 5.13
N ASP A 42 10.10 -6.93 4.88
CA ASP A 42 10.05 -8.03 3.92
C ASP A 42 8.97 -9.06 4.30
N THR A 43 8.88 -9.43 5.58
CA THR A 43 7.83 -10.32 6.11
C THR A 43 6.43 -9.75 5.88
N LEU A 44 6.22 -8.47 6.17
CA LEU A 44 4.94 -7.79 5.99
C LEU A 44 4.54 -7.69 4.50
N ILE A 45 5.50 -7.43 3.62
CA ILE A 45 5.27 -7.42 2.16
C ILE A 45 4.85 -8.81 1.69
N LYS A 46 5.57 -9.87 2.08
CA LYS A 46 5.24 -11.25 1.72
C LYS A 46 3.87 -11.66 2.25
N TYR A 47 3.57 -11.37 3.51
CA TYR A 47 2.27 -11.65 4.12
C TYR A 47 1.13 -10.95 3.36
N THR A 48 1.31 -9.67 3.04
CA THR A 48 0.31 -8.89 2.30
C THR A 48 0.13 -9.43 0.89
N ALA A 49 1.22 -9.73 0.18
CA ALA A 49 1.17 -10.29 -1.17
C ALA A 49 0.44 -11.64 -1.21
N ASN A 50 0.73 -12.54 -0.25
CA ASN A 50 0.06 -13.84 -0.15
C ASN A 50 -1.45 -13.71 0.09
N ASN A 51 -1.86 -12.67 0.82
CA ASN A 51 -3.27 -12.42 1.10
C ASN A 51 -4.01 -11.72 -0.04
N LEU A 52 -3.32 -11.18 -1.04
CA LEU A 52 -3.93 -10.44 -2.16
C LEU A 52 -3.77 -11.17 -3.50
N GLU A 53 -2.78 -12.04 -3.65
CA GLU A 53 -2.54 -12.74 -4.91
C GLU A 53 -3.75 -13.57 -5.34
N GLY A 54 -4.07 -13.49 -6.63
CA GLY A 54 -5.16 -14.25 -7.26
C GLY A 54 -6.57 -13.77 -6.88
N LYS A 55 -6.69 -12.79 -5.97
CA LYS A 55 -7.99 -12.24 -5.57
C LYS A 55 -8.48 -11.17 -6.53
N ALA A 56 -9.79 -11.10 -6.72
CA ALA A 56 -10.40 -10.02 -7.48
C ALA A 56 -10.31 -8.68 -6.72
N ALA A 57 -10.42 -7.56 -7.43
CA ALA A 57 -10.33 -6.22 -6.83
C ALA A 57 -11.32 -6.00 -5.66
N ALA A 58 -12.54 -6.54 -5.77
CA ALA A 58 -13.54 -6.48 -4.70
C ALA A 58 -13.11 -7.25 -3.45
N GLU A 59 -12.49 -8.41 -3.61
CA GLU A 59 -12.01 -9.24 -2.50
C GLU A 59 -10.76 -8.63 -1.86
N MET A 60 -9.86 -8.07 -2.65
CA MET A 60 -8.71 -7.31 -2.17
C MET A 60 -9.15 -6.10 -1.34
N ALA A 61 -10.09 -5.31 -1.85
CA ALA A 61 -10.62 -4.15 -1.14
C ALA A 61 -11.34 -4.53 0.15
N LYS A 62 -12.10 -5.64 0.14
CA LYS A 62 -12.71 -6.19 1.35
C LYS A 62 -11.65 -6.61 2.38
N TRP A 63 -10.59 -7.31 1.96
CA TRP A 63 -9.52 -7.73 2.85
C TRP A 63 -8.72 -6.54 3.40
N LEU A 64 -8.51 -5.49 2.59
CA LEU A 64 -7.85 -4.26 3.00
C LEU A 64 -8.75 -3.33 3.83
N GLU A 65 -10.04 -3.63 3.94
CA GLU A 65 -11.06 -2.76 4.55
C GLU A 65 -11.11 -1.36 3.90
N ILE A 66 -10.88 -1.28 2.59
CA ILE A 66 -10.90 -0.03 1.81
C ILE A 66 -12.16 0.03 0.94
N PRO A 67 -12.91 1.14 0.94
CA PRO A 67 -14.03 1.29 0.04
C PRO A 67 -13.55 1.36 -1.42
N LEU A 68 -14.13 0.53 -2.29
CA LEU A 68 -13.96 0.71 -3.73
C LEU A 68 -14.71 1.96 -4.17
N LYS A 69 -14.03 2.86 -4.88
CA LYS A 69 -14.71 3.93 -5.60
C LYS A 69 -15.54 3.28 -6.71
N SER A 70 -16.85 3.48 -6.68
CA SER A 70 -17.70 3.12 -7.81
C SER A 70 -17.23 3.93 -9.02
N ASN A 71 -17.19 3.29 -10.20
CA ASN A 71 -16.89 3.93 -11.48
C ASN A 71 -18.03 4.89 -11.90
N GLN A 72 -18.33 5.90 -11.08
CA GLN A 72 -18.98 7.09 -11.59
C GLN A 72 -17.94 7.81 -12.44
N LYS A 73 -18.08 7.64 -13.77
CA LYS A 73 -17.38 8.44 -14.79
C LYS A 73 -17.18 9.86 -14.26
N LYS A 74 -15.93 10.26 -14.03
CA LYS A 74 -15.57 11.68 -14.04
C LYS A 74 -15.94 12.21 -15.42
N LYS A 75 -17.12 12.80 -15.54
CA LYS A 75 -17.35 13.83 -16.55
C LYS A 75 -16.50 15.02 -16.13
N GLU A 76 -15.54 15.32 -17.00
CA GLU A 76 -15.01 16.64 -17.34
C GLU A 76 -14.88 17.68 -16.22
N ALA A 77 -13.63 18.04 -15.95
CA ALA A 77 -13.24 19.44 -16.00
C ALA A 77 -11.96 19.49 -16.85
N GLU A 78 -12.15 19.54 -18.16
CA GLU A 78 -11.20 20.14 -19.07
C GLU A 78 -11.47 21.65 -19.00
N ASP A 79 -10.63 22.40 -18.29
CA ASP A 79 -10.35 23.79 -18.64
C ASP A 79 -8.94 24.12 -18.14
N GLY A 80 -8.09 24.54 -19.07
CA GLY A 80 -6.64 24.54 -18.92
C GLY A 80 -6.09 25.77 -18.20
N SER A 81 -4.87 25.63 -17.70
CA SER A 81 -3.83 26.65 -17.93
C SER A 81 -2.47 26.09 -17.53
N GLU A 82 -1.56 26.10 -18.49
CA GLU A 82 -0.13 25.88 -18.34
C GLU A 82 0.48 26.85 -17.31
N GLY A 83 1.57 26.46 -16.65
CA GLY A 83 2.34 27.45 -15.90
C GLY A 83 3.36 26.89 -14.92
N SER A 84 4.39 26.22 -15.45
CA SER A 84 5.64 26.02 -14.73
C SER A 84 6.28 27.39 -14.43
N SER A 85 6.31 27.82 -13.17
CA SER A 85 7.14 28.95 -12.73
C SER A 85 8.22 28.46 -11.77
N ALA A 86 9.38 28.13 -12.35
CA ALA A 86 10.65 28.08 -11.64
C ALA A 86 11.11 29.53 -11.40
N GLU A 87 10.85 30.06 -10.21
CA GLU A 87 11.30 31.39 -9.82
C GLU A 87 12.82 31.37 -9.55
N LYS A 88 13.55 32.03 -10.46
CA LYS A 88 15.01 32.14 -10.46
C LYS A 88 15.42 33.13 -9.37
N ARG A 89 16.22 32.65 -8.40
CA ARG A 89 16.81 33.45 -7.31
C ARG A 89 17.64 34.61 -7.89
N GLU A 90 17.24 35.84 -7.62
CA GLU A 90 18.11 37.03 -7.72
C GLU A 90 19.00 37.09 -6.47
N ARG A 91 20.31 37.24 -6.69
CA ARG A 91 21.32 37.41 -5.66
C ARG A 91 21.66 38.90 -5.63
N ASN A 92 21.28 39.57 -4.55
CA ASN A 92 21.75 40.92 -4.22
C ASN A 92 23.21 40.85 -3.71
#